data_AF-A0A1V5N1P3-F1
#
_entry.id   AF-A0A1V5N1P3-F1
#
_cell.length_a   1.000
_cell.length_b   1.000
_cell.length_c   1.000
_cell.angle_alpha   90.00
_cell.angle_beta   90.00
_cell.angle_gamma   90.00
#
_symmetry.space_group_name_H-M   'P 1'
#
loop_
_entity.id
_entity.type
_entity.pdbx_description
1 polymer ?
#
loop_
_entity_poly.entity_id
_entity_poly.type
_entity_poly.pdbx_seq_one_letter_code
_entity_poly.pdbx_strand_id
1 'polypeptide(L)'
;MDHYRGIRIGVVVECEGGYFAAGEGGGWAYDNQGNKIKQFQGDGGGKHMSNFIDAVRSRKVSDLNADILEGHLSSALCHISNISYRLGQKASPDEIRNALQGNSHALDTFERFGKHLEKNEVNISQDLATMGPWLTINPETETFVGEGEGEYGLSRWANQLLTREYREPFVVPEKV
;
A
#
# COMPACT_ATOMS: atom_id res chain seq x y z
N MET A 1 -3.95 -8.21 -17.11
CA MET A 1 -4.37 -7.59 -15.83
C MET A 1 -5.88 -7.60 -15.82
N ASP A 2 -6.48 -8.30 -14.86
CA ASP A 2 -7.94 -8.46 -14.79
C ASP A 2 -8.61 -7.13 -14.40
N HIS A 3 -9.90 -6.98 -14.72
CA HIS A 3 -10.67 -5.82 -14.27
C HIS A 3 -11.23 -6.11 -12.88
N TYR A 4 -11.09 -5.16 -11.96
CA TYR A 4 -11.77 -5.16 -10.67
C TYR A 4 -12.71 -3.95 -10.62
N ARG A 5 -14.00 -4.18 -10.37
CA ARG A 5 -15.04 -3.12 -10.40
C ARG A 5 -14.99 -2.25 -11.67
N GLY A 6 -14.68 -2.86 -12.81
CA GLY A 6 -14.63 -2.20 -14.12
C GLY A 6 -13.36 -1.41 -14.42
N ILE A 7 -12.37 -1.37 -13.52
CA ILE A 7 -11.09 -0.69 -13.75
C ILE A 7 -9.91 -1.68 -13.80
N ARG A 8 -8.88 -1.34 -14.58
CA ARG A 8 -7.63 -2.13 -14.66
C ARG A 8 -6.53 -1.59 -13.75
N ILE A 9 -6.39 -0.27 -13.72
CA ILE A 9 -5.39 0.46 -12.94
C ILE A 9 -6.13 1.61 -12.28
N GLY A 10 -5.97 1.76 -10.97
CA GLY A 10 -6.59 2.83 -10.22
C GLY A 10 -6.88 2.43 -8.78
N VAL A 11 -7.80 3.17 -8.18
CA VAL A 11 -8.22 3.03 -6.78
C VAL A 11 -9.68 2.62 -6.75
N VAL A 12 -9.98 1.62 -5.93
CA VAL A 12 -11.35 1.30 -5.51
C VAL A 12 -11.47 1.56 -4.02
N VAL A 13 -12.44 2.39 -3.65
CA VAL A 13 -12.82 2.63 -2.25
C VAL A 13 -14.19 2.01 -2.04
N GLU A 14 -14.28 0.96 -1.22
CA GLU A 14 -15.55 0.33 -0.88
C GLU A 14 -16.15 0.97 0.38
N CYS A 15 -17.46 1.23 0.34
CA CYS A 15 -18.23 1.84 1.41
C CYS A 15 -19.54 1.05 1.62
N GLU A 16 -20.23 1.25 2.74
CA GLU A 16 -21.46 0.50 3.07
C GLU A 16 -22.54 0.60 1.98
N GLY A 17 -22.68 1.78 1.36
CA GLY A 17 -23.69 2.06 0.34
C GLY A 17 -23.25 1.84 -1.11
N GLY A 18 -22.02 1.38 -1.36
CA GLY A 18 -21.50 1.29 -2.71
C GLY A 18 -19.98 1.38 -2.79
N TYR A 19 -19.46 1.79 -3.94
CA TYR A 19 -18.02 1.91 -4.12
C TYR A 19 -17.66 3.04 -5.07
N PHE A 20 -16.50 3.63 -4.87
CA PHE A 20 -15.86 4.53 -5.82
C PHE A 20 -14.80 3.77 -6.59
N ALA A 21 -14.79 3.86 -7.92
CA ALA A 21 -13.74 3.31 -8.76
C ALA A 21 -13.23 4.38 -9.72
N ALA A 22 -11.94 4.67 -9.67
CA ALA A 22 -11.32 5.72 -10.46
C ALA A 22 -9.84 5.46 -10.77
N GLY A 23 -9.34 6.13 -11.79
CA GLY A 23 -7.91 6.29 -12.05
C GLY A 23 -7.54 7.77 -12.15
N GLU A 24 -6.40 8.06 -12.76
CA GLU A 24 -5.88 9.44 -12.89
C GLU A 24 -6.83 10.36 -13.68
N GLY A 25 -7.57 9.82 -14.65
CA GLY A 25 -8.58 10.55 -15.42
C GLY A 25 -9.92 10.75 -14.69
N GLY A 26 -10.00 10.36 -13.42
CA GLY A 26 -11.23 10.38 -12.64
C GLY A 26 -11.97 9.04 -12.68
N GLY A 27 -13.25 9.07 -12.30
CA GLY A 27 -14.07 7.88 -12.17
C GLY A 27 -15.46 8.15 -11.65
N TRP A 28 -16.07 7.13 -11.06
CA TRP A 28 -17.47 7.16 -10.66
C TRP A 28 -17.66 6.56 -9.27
N ALA A 29 -18.57 7.16 -8.50
CA ALA A 29 -19.22 6.49 -7.39
C ALA A 29 -20.40 5.69 -7.91
N TYR A 30 -20.56 4.48 -7.39
CA TYR A 30 -21.59 3.51 -7.73
C TYR A 30 -22.34 3.08 -6.48
N ASP A 31 -23.61 2.71 -6.62
CA ASP A 31 -24.33 1.98 -5.57
C ASP A 31 -23.92 0.50 -5.54
N ASN A 32 -24.46 -0.26 -4.58
CA ASN A 32 -24.22 -1.70 -4.47
C ASN A 32 -24.77 -2.52 -5.65
N GLN A 33 -25.66 -1.95 -6.46
CA GLN A 33 -26.19 -2.58 -7.68
C GLN A 33 -25.34 -2.24 -8.91
N GLY A 34 -24.31 -1.39 -8.78
CA GLY A 34 -23.45 -0.96 -9.87
C GLY A 34 -24.05 0.18 -10.70
N ASN A 35 -25.10 0.84 -10.23
CA ASN A 35 -25.62 2.03 -10.89
C ASN A 35 -24.73 3.22 -10.55
N LYS A 36 -24.50 4.09 -11.55
CA LYS A 36 -23.71 5.31 -11.38
C LYS A 36 -24.47 6.33 -10.52
N ILE A 37 -23.83 6.77 -9.43
CA ILE A 37 -24.34 7.82 -8.55
C ILE A 37 -23.78 9.18 -8.97
N LYS A 38 -22.45 9.28 -9.08
CA LYS A 38 -21.76 10.56 -9.35
C LYS A 38 -20.44 10.35 -10.07
N GLN A 39 -20.16 11.20 -11.06
CA GLN A 39 -18.86 11.25 -11.71
C GLN A 39 -17.93 12.24 -11.01
N PHE A 40 -16.66 11.87 -10.93
CA PHE A 40 -15.56 12.73 -10.52
C PHE A 40 -14.58 12.81 -11.69
N GLN A 41 -14.27 14.03 -12.13
CA GLN A 41 -13.33 14.24 -13.23
C GLN A 41 -11.91 14.34 -12.67
N GLY A 42 -10.97 13.69 -13.35
CA GLY A 42 -9.54 13.86 -13.13
C GLY A 42 -8.88 14.42 -14.39
N ASP A 43 -7.71 15.02 -14.24
CA ASP A 43 -6.94 15.59 -15.36
C ASP A 43 -5.79 14.69 -15.82
N GLY A 44 -5.73 13.45 -15.34
CA GLY A 44 -4.65 12.53 -15.67
C GLY A 44 -3.29 12.94 -15.09
N GLY A 45 -3.28 13.78 -14.04
CA GLY A 45 -2.04 14.32 -13.48
C GLY A 45 -1.43 15.46 -14.30
N GLY A 46 -2.15 15.98 -15.30
CA GLY A 46 -1.65 17.01 -16.23
C GLY A 46 -1.22 18.31 -15.57
N LYS A 47 -1.64 18.59 -14.32
CA LYS A 47 -1.31 19.81 -13.57
C LYS A 47 -0.22 19.67 -12.52
N HIS A 48 0.36 18.47 -12.34
CA HIS A 48 1.37 18.26 -11.29
C HIS A 48 2.59 19.17 -11.48
N MET A 49 3.15 19.22 -12.70
CA MET A 49 4.34 20.02 -13.00
C MET A 49 4.07 21.53 -12.88
N SER A 50 2.91 22.01 -13.34
CA SER A 50 2.56 23.43 -13.21
C SER A 50 2.38 23.83 -11.75
N ASN A 51 1.69 23.01 -10.94
CA ASN A 51 1.51 23.27 -9.51
C ASN A 51 2.86 23.39 -8.79
N PHE A 52 3.79 22.48 -9.06
CA PHE A 52 5.14 22.56 -8.48
C PHE A 52 5.87 23.85 -8.88
N ILE A 53 5.89 24.20 -10.17
CA ILE A 53 6.56 25.41 -10.66
C ILE A 53 5.93 26.67 -10.04
N ASP A 54 4.61 26.72 -9.95
CA ASP A 54 3.89 27.87 -9.38
C ASP A 54 4.18 28.02 -7.88
N ALA A 55 4.18 26.93 -7.12
CA ALA A 55 4.53 26.95 -5.70
C ALA A 55 6.00 27.36 -5.44
N VAL A 56 6.94 26.92 -6.29
CA VAL A 56 8.35 27.35 -6.22
C VAL A 56 8.48 28.85 -6.49
N ARG A 57 7.74 29.36 -7.48
CA ARG A 57 7.75 30.79 -7.83
C ARG A 57 7.11 31.65 -6.75
N SER A 58 5.99 31.21 -6.19
CA SER A 58 5.27 31.96 -5.15
C SER A 58 5.97 31.89 -3.80
N ARG A 59 6.77 30.84 -3.57
CA ARG A 59 7.40 30.49 -2.29
C ARG A 59 6.40 30.29 -1.15
N LYS A 60 5.16 29.93 -1.49
CA LYS A 60 4.10 29.64 -0.51
C LYS A 60 3.82 28.15 -0.51
N VAL A 61 4.08 27.49 0.61
CA VAL A 61 3.79 26.05 0.79
C VAL A 61 2.31 25.75 0.58
N SER A 62 1.43 26.67 0.98
CA SER A 62 -0.03 26.57 0.79
C SER A 62 -0.48 26.46 -0.66
N ASP A 63 0.38 26.76 -1.62
CA ASP A 63 0.07 26.66 -3.05
C ASP A 63 0.30 25.24 -3.59
N LEU A 64 0.95 24.35 -2.83
CA LEU A 64 1.10 22.94 -3.18
C LEU A 64 -0.24 22.21 -3.04
N ASN A 65 -0.59 21.40 -4.05
CA ASN A 65 -1.74 20.50 -3.94
C ASN A 65 -1.50 19.35 -2.97
N ALA A 66 -0.23 18.97 -2.78
CA ALA A 66 0.22 17.96 -1.83
C ALA A 66 1.57 18.38 -1.25
N ASP A 67 1.63 18.55 0.07
CA ASP A 67 2.87 18.82 0.81
C ASP A 67 3.74 17.55 0.86
N ILE A 68 5.04 17.70 1.15
CA ILE A 68 5.97 16.58 1.28
C ILE A 68 5.55 15.58 2.37
N LEU A 69 4.85 16.03 3.41
CA LEU A 69 4.33 15.14 4.44
C LEU A 69 3.40 14.06 3.86
N GLU A 70 2.56 14.41 2.88
CA GLU A 70 1.69 13.44 2.19
C GLU A 70 2.51 12.42 1.40
N GLY A 71 3.60 12.88 0.76
CA GLY A 71 4.56 12.03 0.06
C GLY A 71 5.28 11.06 1.00
N HIS A 72 5.68 11.54 2.18
CA HIS A 72 6.29 10.73 3.24
C HIS A 72 5.35 9.62 3.71
N LEU A 73 4.14 9.99 4.15
CA LEU A 73 3.17 9.05 4.70
C LEU A 73 2.74 7.99 3.66
N SER A 74 2.47 8.41 2.42
CA SER A 74 2.09 7.48 1.35
C SER A 74 3.21 6.51 0.98
N SER A 75 4.46 6.98 0.93
CA SER A 75 5.62 6.12 0.64
C SER A 75 5.92 5.17 1.79
N ALA A 76 5.73 5.61 3.04
CA ALA A 76 5.92 4.79 4.23
C ALA A 76 5.02 3.55 4.24
N LEU A 77 3.77 3.65 3.76
CA LEU A 77 2.86 2.50 3.65
C LEU A 77 3.45 1.36 2.79
N CYS A 78 4.09 1.70 1.67
CA CYS A 78 4.76 0.71 0.83
C CYS A 78 5.93 0.03 1.56
N HIS A 79 6.68 0.80 2.35
CA HIS A 79 7.78 0.25 3.16
C HIS A 79 7.29 -0.70 4.25
N ILE A 80 6.18 -0.37 4.92
CA ILE A 80 5.58 -1.25 5.95
C ILE A 80 5.23 -2.63 5.37
N SER A 81 4.57 -2.67 4.22
CA SER A 81 4.26 -3.95 3.54
C SER A 81 5.51 -4.72 3.13
N ASN A 82 6.55 -4.01 2.66
CA ASN A 82 7.83 -4.64 2.29
C ASN A 82 8.56 -5.21 3.52
N ILE A 83 8.52 -4.53 4.66
CA ILE A 83 9.11 -5.03 5.91
C ILE A 83 8.41 -6.32 6.35
N SER A 84 7.07 -6.36 6.30
CA SER A 84 6.31 -7.59 6.54
C SER A 84 6.74 -8.70 5.58
N TYR A 85 6.83 -8.42 4.28
CA TYR A 85 7.30 -9.39 3.28
C TYR A 85 8.72 -9.92 3.58
N ARG A 86 9.67 -9.05 3.95
CA ARG A 86 11.06 -9.42 4.25
C ARG A 86 11.22 -10.27 5.50
N LEU A 87 10.33 -10.10 6.48
CA LEU A 87 10.26 -10.93 7.68
C LEU A 87 9.43 -12.21 7.47
N GLY A 88 8.79 -12.33 6.31
CA GLY A 88 7.91 -13.44 5.98
C GLY A 88 8.64 -14.71 5.61
N GLN A 89 7.87 -15.80 5.57
CA GLN A 89 8.34 -17.12 5.15
C GLN A 89 7.46 -17.65 4.03
N LYS A 90 7.99 -18.62 3.27
CA LYS A 90 7.19 -19.34 2.27
C LYS A 90 6.05 -20.08 2.98
N ALA A 91 4.85 -19.94 2.44
CA ALA A 91 3.65 -20.58 2.96
C ALA A 91 2.83 -21.19 1.80
N SER A 92 2.22 -22.32 2.08
CA SER A 92 1.26 -22.96 1.19
C SER A 92 -0.02 -22.13 1.05
N PRO A 93 -0.77 -22.29 -0.05
CA PRO A 93 -2.04 -21.60 -0.21
C PRO A 93 -3.02 -21.83 0.95
N ASP A 94 -3.04 -23.02 1.52
CA ASP A 94 -3.95 -23.35 2.62
C ASP A 94 -3.54 -22.70 3.94
N GLU A 95 -2.25 -22.62 4.24
CA GLU A 95 -1.75 -21.86 5.39
C GLU A 95 -2.10 -20.37 5.27
N ILE A 96 -1.95 -19.79 4.08
CA ILE A 96 -2.31 -18.40 3.83
C ILE A 96 -3.81 -18.19 3.99
N ARG A 97 -4.65 -19.05 3.40
CA ARG A 97 -6.11 -18.98 3.58
C ARG A 97 -6.48 -19.03 5.05
N ASN A 98 -5.88 -19.95 5.81
CA ASN A 98 -6.12 -20.10 7.24
C ASN A 98 -5.76 -18.84 8.02
N ALA A 99 -4.61 -18.22 7.73
CA ALA A 99 -4.21 -16.96 8.35
C ALA A 99 -5.15 -15.79 8.00
N LEU A 100 -5.81 -15.82 6.84
CA LEU A 100 -6.70 -14.76 6.35
C LEU A 100 -8.19 -14.98 6.65
N GLN A 101 -8.60 -16.08 7.31
CA GLN A 101 -10.02 -16.43 7.50
C GLN A 101 -10.85 -15.33 8.18
N GLY A 102 -10.25 -14.52 9.05
CA GLY A 102 -10.90 -13.41 9.74
C GLY A 102 -11.07 -12.13 8.90
N ASN A 103 -10.54 -12.10 7.68
CA ASN A 103 -10.56 -10.92 6.81
C ASN A 103 -10.97 -11.31 5.39
N SER A 104 -12.27 -11.18 5.10
CA SER A 104 -12.86 -11.52 3.80
C SER A 104 -12.24 -10.76 2.63
N HIS A 105 -11.88 -9.49 2.82
CA HIS A 105 -11.26 -8.67 1.78
C HIS A 105 -9.82 -9.11 1.46
N ALA A 106 -9.06 -9.49 2.50
CA ALA A 106 -7.72 -10.04 2.31
C ALA A 106 -7.78 -11.40 1.61
N LEU A 107 -8.74 -12.26 1.99
CA LEU A 107 -8.97 -13.55 1.34
C LEU A 107 -9.35 -13.38 -0.14
N ASP A 108 -10.29 -12.49 -0.47
CA ASP A 108 -10.63 -12.17 -1.86
C ASP A 108 -9.40 -11.70 -2.66
N THR A 109 -8.58 -10.83 -2.06
CA THR A 109 -7.35 -10.34 -2.67
C THR A 109 -6.37 -11.48 -2.94
N PHE A 110 -6.19 -12.40 -1.99
CA PHE A 110 -5.33 -13.57 -2.16
C PHE A 110 -5.84 -14.51 -3.27
N GLU A 111 -7.16 -14.75 -3.35
CA GLU A 111 -7.73 -15.58 -4.40
C GLU A 111 -7.59 -14.93 -5.80
N ARG A 112 -7.76 -13.60 -5.90
CA ARG A 112 -7.48 -12.88 -7.14
C ARG A 112 -6.00 -12.95 -7.52
N PHE A 113 -5.10 -12.84 -6.54
CA PHE A 113 -3.66 -13.02 -6.74
C PHE A 113 -3.33 -14.41 -7.28
N GLY A 114 -3.86 -15.48 -6.66
CA GLY A 114 -3.66 -16.86 -7.11
C GLY A 114 -4.15 -17.09 -8.54
N LYS A 115 -5.38 -16.64 -8.87
CA LYS A 115 -5.94 -16.72 -10.23
C LYS A 115 -5.11 -15.94 -11.24
N HIS A 116 -4.56 -14.80 -10.85
CA HIS A 116 -3.68 -14.03 -11.72
C HIS A 116 -2.38 -14.79 -12.02
N LEU A 117 -1.77 -15.41 -11.01
CA LEU A 117 -0.56 -16.20 -11.18
C LEU A 117 -0.78 -17.45 -12.04
N GLU A 118 -1.87 -18.18 -11.82
CA GLU A 118 -2.24 -19.35 -12.61
C GLU A 118 -2.39 -19.02 -14.11
N LYS A 119 -3.03 -17.89 -14.43
CA LYS A 119 -3.14 -17.38 -15.82
C LYS A 119 -1.79 -17.05 -16.46
N ASN A 120 -0.73 -16.88 -15.67
CA ASN A 120 0.62 -16.63 -16.12
C ASN A 120 1.55 -17.83 -15.83
N GLU A 121 0.97 -19.03 -15.71
CA GLU A 121 1.69 -20.30 -15.59
C GLU A 121 2.57 -20.41 -14.32
N VAL A 122 2.24 -19.65 -13.27
CA VAL A 122 2.92 -19.72 -11.95
C VAL A 122 2.08 -20.55 -10.98
N ASN A 123 2.66 -21.62 -10.44
CA ASN A 123 1.96 -22.54 -9.55
C ASN A 123 2.26 -22.22 -8.09
N ILE A 124 1.33 -21.55 -7.42
CA ILE A 124 1.50 -21.13 -6.01
C ILE A 124 1.58 -22.30 -5.02
N SER A 125 1.18 -23.51 -5.40
CA SER A 125 1.36 -24.71 -4.58
C SER A 125 2.78 -25.29 -4.68
N GLN A 126 3.56 -24.87 -5.69
CA GLN A 126 4.96 -25.28 -5.89
C GLN A 126 5.94 -24.15 -5.56
N ASP A 127 5.72 -22.96 -6.11
CA ASP A 127 6.62 -21.80 -5.94
C ASP A 127 6.49 -21.14 -4.56
N LEU A 128 5.33 -21.36 -3.90
CA LEU A 128 4.90 -20.84 -2.61
C LEU A 128 4.95 -19.29 -2.53
N ALA A 129 3.90 -18.68 -1.97
CA ALA A 129 3.94 -17.24 -1.70
C ALA A 129 4.67 -16.96 -0.38
N THR A 130 5.23 -15.75 -0.24
CA THR A 130 5.79 -15.31 1.04
C THR A 130 4.67 -14.71 1.89
N MET A 131 4.43 -15.28 3.06
CA MET A 131 3.50 -14.74 4.05
C MET A 131 4.29 -13.99 5.12
N GLY A 132 4.14 -12.67 5.11
CA GLY A 132 4.68 -11.78 6.13
C GLY A 132 3.82 -11.74 7.39
N PRO A 133 4.39 -11.40 8.55
CA PRO A 133 3.62 -11.25 9.77
C PRO A 133 2.79 -9.96 9.74
N TRP A 134 1.74 -9.93 10.56
CA TRP A 134 1.02 -8.69 10.82
C TRP A 134 1.89 -7.75 11.66
N LEU A 135 2.04 -6.50 11.21
CA LEU A 135 2.86 -5.50 11.87
C LEU A 135 1.98 -4.31 12.26
N THR A 136 2.06 -3.91 13.53
CA THR A 136 1.37 -2.73 14.05
C THR A 136 2.36 -1.58 14.16
N ILE A 137 2.02 -0.42 13.61
CA ILE A 137 2.84 0.79 13.67
C ILE A 137 2.24 1.79 14.66
N ASN A 138 3.08 2.43 15.46
CA ASN A 138 2.71 3.65 16.17
C ASN A 138 2.92 4.84 15.22
N PRO A 139 1.85 5.54 14.79
CA PRO A 139 1.96 6.63 13.83
C PRO A 139 2.64 7.88 14.40
N GLU A 140 2.72 8.04 15.72
CA GLU A 140 3.39 9.20 16.35
C GLU A 140 4.91 9.05 16.35
N THR A 141 5.39 7.83 16.60
CA THR A 141 6.83 7.52 16.66
C THR A 141 7.37 6.93 15.36
N GLU A 142 6.48 6.58 14.43
CA GLU A 142 6.78 5.88 13.17
C GLU A 142 7.57 4.58 13.35
N THR A 143 7.27 3.85 14.44
CA THR A 143 7.93 2.58 14.78
C THR A 143 6.93 1.45 14.97
N PHE A 144 7.39 0.22 14.74
CA PHE A 144 6.62 -0.99 15.00
C PHE A 144 6.51 -1.28 16.50
N VAL A 145 5.32 -1.66 16.93
CA VAL A 145 4.96 -2.01 18.31
C VAL A 145 4.27 -3.37 18.37
N GLY A 146 4.11 -3.95 19.57
CA GLY A 146 3.40 -5.22 19.77
C GLY A 146 4.33 -6.39 20.13
N GLU A 147 3.95 -7.61 19.75
CA GLU A 147 4.57 -8.84 20.27
C GLU A 147 6.10 -8.84 20.13
N GLY A 148 6.75 -9.04 21.28
CA GLY A 148 8.18 -9.21 21.40
C GLY A 148 9.00 -7.97 21.79
N GLU A 149 8.42 -6.94 22.42
CA GLU A 149 9.26 -5.93 23.09
C GLU A 149 10.37 -6.61 23.94
N GLY A 150 11.63 -6.44 23.53
CA GLY A 150 12.77 -7.23 24.02
C GLY A 150 13.71 -7.73 22.90
N GLU A 151 14.73 -8.48 23.28
CA GLU A 151 15.83 -8.90 22.39
C GLU A 151 15.39 -9.81 21.21
N TYR A 152 14.28 -10.54 21.36
CA TYR A 152 13.84 -11.57 20.42
C TYR A 152 12.49 -11.28 19.74
N GLY A 153 12.00 -10.05 19.81
CA GLY A 153 10.70 -9.73 19.25
C GLY A 153 10.64 -9.42 17.78
N LEU A 154 9.43 -9.58 17.26
CA LEU A 154 9.11 -9.21 15.90
C LEU A 154 9.23 -7.71 15.66
N SER A 155 8.73 -6.89 16.59
CA SER A 155 8.81 -5.43 16.51
C SER A 155 10.26 -4.93 16.44
N ARG A 156 11.18 -5.56 17.18
CA ARG A 156 12.63 -5.26 17.10
C ARG A 156 13.18 -5.50 15.69
N TRP A 157 12.93 -6.68 15.12
CA TRP A 157 13.41 -7.00 13.77
C TRP A 157 12.79 -6.12 12.69
N ALA A 158 11.50 -5.78 12.83
CA ALA A 158 10.84 -4.83 11.93
C ALA A 158 11.44 -3.42 12.03
N ASN A 159 11.71 -2.95 13.24
CA ASN A 159 12.33 -1.64 13.49
C ASN A 159 13.76 -1.54 12.93
N GLN A 160 14.53 -2.63 12.91
CA GLN A 160 15.84 -2.66 12.26
C GLN A 160 15.78 -2.46 10.73
N LEU A 161 14.61 -2.66 10.12
CA LEU A 161 14.41 -2.50 8.68
C LEU A 161 13.81 -1.14 8.28
N LEU A 162 13.50 -0.26 9.26
CA LEU A 162 13.02 1.10 9.01
C LEU A 162 14.08 1.97 8.34
N THR A 163 15.35 1.69 8.64
CA THR A 163 16.50 2.31 8.02
C THR A 163 17.46 1.24 7.52
N ARG A 164 18.49 1.65 6.79
CA ARG A 164 19.56 0.78 6.30
C ARG A 164 20.85 1.12 7.00
N GLU A 165 21.75 0.16 7.08
CA GLU A 165 23.16 0.47 7.37
C GLU A 165 23.73 1.24 6.18
N TYR A 166 24.01 2.52 6.39
CA TYR A 166 24.58 3.37 5.37
C TYR A 166 26.06 3.08 5.19
N ARG A 167 26.53 3.15 3.94
CA ARG A 167 27.95 3.03 3.63
C ARG A 167 28.64 4.37 3.87
N GLU A 168 29.62 4.41 4.76
CA GLU A 168 30.47 5.59 4.96
C GLU A 168 31.16 6.05 3.65
N PRO A 169 31.25 7.36 3.35
CA PRO A 169 30.74 8.51 4.12
C PRO A 169 29.29 8.94 3.77
N PHE A 170 28.50 8.11 3.09
CA PHE A 170 27.16 8.46 2.58
C PHE A 170 26.04 8.16 3.60
N VAL A 171 26.17 8.70 4.81
CA VAL A 171 25.23 8.48 5.91
C VAL A 171 24.13 9.55 5.91
N VAL A 172 22.88 9.13 6.09
CA VAL A 172 21.78 10.05 6.39
C VAL A 172 21.86 10.43 7.87
N PRO A 173 22.00 11.73 8.22
CA PRO A 173 22.09 12.16 9.61
C PRO A 173 20.83 11.80 10.40
N GLU A 174 21.00 11.40 11.67
CA GLU A 174 19.86 11.17 12.57
C GLU A 174 19.09 12.46 12.92
N LYS A 175 19.71 13.62 12.69
CA LYS A 175 19.14 14.95 12.96
C LYS A 175 19.47 15.89 11.80
N VAL A 176 18.46 16.59 11.30
CA VAL A 176 18.53 17.55 10.19
C VAL A 176 18.50 18.97 10.72
#